data_AF-A0A1E3Y1U5-F1
#
_entry.id   AF-A0A1E3Y1U5-F1
#
_cell.length_a   1.000
_cell.length_b   1.000
_cell.length_c   1.000
_cell.angle_alpha   90.00
_cell.angle_beta   90.00
_cell.angle_gamma   90.00
#
_symmetry.space_group_name_H-M   'P 1'
#
loop_
_entity.id
_entity.type
_entity.pdbx_description
1 polymer ?
#
loop_
_entity_poly.entity_id
_entity_poly.type
_entity_poly.pdbx_seq_one_letter_code
_entity_poly.pdbx_strand_id
1 'polypeptide(L)'
;MIDPYELLGVARDADEAAIKAAYRKVAKTAHPDAGGDTDAFAKISACYELLKDPVRRRVFDDTGYDPQLAEPADLKGLMVLETLINDMILDEREPGSFDPVAGLRRKLTDDILKARFHILELERHRARVRKHLDRLGRRPETDVLGSMLRARAQSITDAIKASEVQIAAIERAYSMLEGYSYEMEPLPVEAEVEELPKAAE
;
A
#
# COMPACT_ATOMS: atom_id res chain seq x y z
N MET A 1 5.44 5.22 2.08
CA MET A 1 5.64 4.85 3.48
C MET A 1 6.29 6.03 4.18
N ILE A 2 5.95 6.25 5.44
CA ILE A 2 6.52 7.34 6.23
C ILE A 2 8.00 7.02 6.48
N ASP A 3 8.88 7.97 6.20
CA ASP A 3 10.27 7.91 6.67
C ASP A 3 10.37 8.53 8.07
N PRO A 4 10.64 7.75 9.14
CA PRO A 4 10.71 8.24 10.51
C PRO A 4 11.91 9.18 10.74
N TYR A 5 13.00 9.02 9.98
CA TYR A 5 14.18 9.87 10.09
C TYR A 5 13.90 11.25 9.51
N GLU A 6 13.26 11.30 8.34
CA GLU A 6 12.82 12.56 7.74
C GLU A 6 11.79 13.27 8.62
N LEU A 7 10.81 12.53 9.18
CA LEU A 7 9.76 13.11 10.01
C LEU A 7 10.32 13.71 11.31
N LEU A 8 11.31 13.07 11.93
CA LEU A 8 11.98 13.61 13.12
C LEU A 8 13.09 14.63 12.76
N GLY A 9 13.50 14.71 11.50
CA GLY A 9 14.56 15.59 11.02
C GLY A 9 15.95 15.18 11.49
N VAL A 10 16.24 13.88 11.48
CA VAL A 10 17.53 13.30 11.88
C VAL A 10 18.13 12.46 10.75
N ALA A 11 19.45 12.27 10.79
CA ALA A 11 20.13 11.36 9.86
C ALA A 11 19.89 9.89 10.24
N ARG A 12 20.05 8.97 9.27
CA ARG A 12 19.86 7.52 9.50
C ARG A 12 20.86 6.92 10.48
N ASP A 13 22.04 7.51 10.62
CA ASP A 13 23.10 7.12 11.55
C ASP A 13 22.97 7.82 12.92
N ALA A 14 21.90 8.59 13.16
CA ALA A 14 21.70 9.30 14.42
C ALA A 14 21.67 8.33 15.63
N ASP A 15 22.36 8.73 16.69
CA ASP A 15 22.36 8.03 17.97
C ASP A 15 21.05 8.26 18.75
N GLU A 16 20.85 7.46 19.80
CA GLU A 16 19.64 7.53 20.63
C GLU A 16 19.45 8.93 21.26
N ALA A 17 20.55 9.60 21.61
CA ALA A 17 20.52 10.92 22.21
C ALA A 17 20.01 11.98 21.22
N ALA A 18 20.50 11.97 19.98
CA ALA A 18 20.06 12.85 18.90
C ALA A 18 18.59 12.59 18.54
N ILE A 19 18.18 11.33 18.42
CA ILE A 19 16.78 10.94 18.14
C ILE A 19 15.85 11.47 19.23
N LYS A 20 16.20 11.27 20.49
CA LYS A 20 15.41 11.74 21.64
C LYS A 20 15.34 13.27 21.71
N ALA A 21 16.43 13.97 21.42
CA ALA A 21 16.46 15.42 21.39
C ALA A 21 15.58 15.97 20.25
N ALA A 22 15.66 15.37 19.07
CA ALA A 22 14.86 15.74 17.90
C ALA A 22 13.37 15.50 18.14
N TYR A 23 12.99 14.33 18.66
CA TYR A 23 11.61 14.02 19.03
C TYR A 23 11.04 15.08 19.99
N ARG A 24 11.77 15.44 21.07
CA ARG A 24 11.30 16.46 22.02
C ARG A 24 11.05 17.82 21.36
N LYS A 25 11.89 18.20 20.40
CA LYS A 25 11.77 19.47 19.67
C LYS A 25 10.50 19.47 18.80
N VAL A 26 10.31 18.42 18.00
CA VAL A 26 9.19 18.32 17.05
C VAL A 26 7.87 18.06 17.78
N ALA A 27 7.87 17.22 18.81
CA ALA A 27 6.71 16.92 19.65
C ALA A 27 6.15 18.18 20.32
N LYS A 28 7.01 19.08 20.82
CA LYS A 28 6.57 20.34 21.45
C LYS A 28 5.79 21.24 20.49
N THR A 29 6.19 21.29 19.22
CA THR A 29 5.52 22.11 18.20
C THR A 29 4.27 21.44 17.64
N ALA A 30 4.22 20.10 17.62
CA ALA A 30 3.09 19.34 17.10
C ALA A 30 2.01 19.05 18.15
N HIS A 31 2.26 19.35 19.44
CA HIS A 31 1.33 19.01 20.51
C HIS A 31 -0.01 19.79 20.38
N PRO A 32 -1.17 19.14 20.60
CA PRO A 32 -2.49 19.81 20.54
C PRO A 32 -2.60 21.04 21.45
N ASP A 33 -2.04 20.98 22.66
CA ASP A 33 -2.01 22.13 23.59
C ASP A 33 -1.23 23.34 23.06
N ALA A 34 -0.34 23.14 22.09
CA ALA A 34 0.40 24.20 21.40
C ALA A 34 -0.29 24.63 20.09
N GLY A 35 -1.51 24.15 19.82
CA GLY A 35 -2.24 24.39 18.57
C GLY A 35 -1.88 23.41 17.44
N GLY A 36 -1.20 22.30 17.75
CA GLY A 36 -0.86 21.26 16.80
C GLY A 36 -2.00 20.28 16.52
N ASP A 37 -1.77 19.37 15.58
CA ASP A 37 -2.72 18.35 15.15
C ASP A 37 -2.49 17.03 15.90
N THR A 38 -3.56 16.41 16.39
CA THR A 38 -3.49 15.16 17.15
C THR A 38 -2.94 14.01 16.33
N ASP A 39 -3.31 13.94 15.05
CA ASP A 39 -2.89 12.85 14.17
C ASP A 39 -1.41 13.01 13.81
N ALA A 40 -0.98 14.23 13.51
CA ALA A 40 0.44 14.55 13.31
C ALA A 40 1.29 14.20 14.54
N PHE A 41 0.82 14.54 15.74
CA PHE A 41 1.51 14.21 16.99
C PHE A 41 1.62 12.69 17.21
N ALA A 42 0.56 11.94 16.91
CA ALA A 42 0.56 10.48 16.99
C ALA A 42 1.59 9.87 16.04
N LYS A 43 1.70 10.37 14.79
CA LYS A 43 2.70 9.92 13.82
C LYS A 43 4.14 10.18 14.28
N ILE A 44 4.41 11.38 14.80
CA ILE A 44 5.72 11.74 15.36
C ILE A 44 6.10 10.81 16.51
N SER A 45 5.14 10.54 17.40
CA SER A 45 5.33 9.63 18.54
C SER A 45 5.63 8.20 18.09
N ALA A 46 4.88 7.69 17.09
CA ALA A 46 5.12 6.37 16.53
C ALA A 46 6.50 6.25 15.86
N CYS A 47 6.96 7.29 15.14
CA CYS A 47 8.29 7.32 14.53
C CYS A 47 9.39 7.28 15.60
N TYR A 48 9.22 8.03 16.69
CA TYR A 48 10.16 7.97 17.81
C TYR A 48 10.20 6.58 18.47
N GLU A 49 9.05 5.96 18.73
CA GLU A 49 9.01 4.62 19.33
C GLU A 49 9.60 3.54 18.41
N LEU A 50 9.46 3.68 17.08
CA LEU A 50 10.18 2.83 16.13
C LEU A 50 11.70 3.01 16.25
N LEU A 51 12.20 4.24 16.16
CA LEU A 51 13.64 4.51 16.13
C LEU A 51 14.35 4.26 17.47
N LYS A 52 13.61 4.29 18.57
CA LYS A 52 14.07 3.99 19.93
C LYS A 52 14.22 2.48 20.17
N ASP A 53 13.43 1.65 19.50
CA ASP A 53 13.55 0.19 19.59
C ASP A 53 14.61 -0.30 18.59
N PRO A 54 15.77 -0.82 19.06
CA PRO A 54 16.86 -1.20 18.17
C PRO A 54 16.49 -2.37 17.25
N VAL A 55 15.61 -3.27 17.68
CA VAL A 55 15.16 -4.40 16.86
C VAL A 55 14.23 -3.89 15.76
N ARG A 56 13.24 -3.07 16.11
CA ARG A 56 12.31 -2.52 15.12
C ARG A 56 12.99 -1.57 14.16
N ARG A 57 13.89 -0.69 14.66
CA ARG A 57 14.70 0.20 13.83
C ARG A 57 15.49 -0.59 12.80
N ARG A 58 16.16 -1.68 13.21
CA ARG A 58 16.89 -2.55 12.28
C ARG A 58 15.98 -3.15 11.21
N VAL A 59 14.83 -3.71 11.60
CA VAL A 59 13.86 -4.25 10.63
C VAL A 59 13.40 -3.17 9.65
N PHE A 60 13.13 -1.96 10.14
CA PHE A 60 12.77 -0.84 9.27
C PHE A 60 13.92 -0.40 8.36
N ASP A 61 15.16 -0.38 8.84
CA ASP A 61 16.32 -0.04 8.02
C ASP A 61 16.56 -1.08 6.92
N ASP A 62 16.33 -2.36 7.22
CA ASP A 62 16.50 -3.48 6.28
C ASP A 62 15.35 -3.55 5.26
N THR A 63 14.12 -3.22 5.65
CA THR A 63 12.91 -3.47 4.83
C THR A 63 12.16 -2.21 4.38
N GLY A 64 12.44 -1.06 4.97
CA GLY A 64 11.67 0.18 4.79
C GLY A 64 10.25 0.12 5.38
N TYR A 65 9.91 -0.91 6.15
CA TYR A 65 8.55 -1.17 6.61
C TYR A 65 8.47 -1.31 8.14
N ASP A 66 7.45 -0.69 8.71
CA ASP A 66 7.03 -0.94 10.09
C ASP A 66 5.48 -0.97 10.14
N PRO A 67 4.86 -2.01 10.74
CA PRO A 67 3.41 -2.16 10.78
C PRO A 67 2.67 -1.01 11.48
N GLN A 68 3.31 -0.31 12.43
CA GLN A 68 2.69 0.80 13.17
C GLN A 68 2.79 2.13 12.42
N LEU A 69 3.70 2.22 11.44
CA LEU A 69 3.82 3.37 10.53
C LEU A 69 3.15 3.14 9.17
N ALA A 70 2.68 1.93 8.90
CA ALA A 70 2.03 1.59 7.65
C ALA A 70 0.67 2.30 7.54
N GLU A 71 0.51 3.10 6.48
CA GLU A 71 -0.77 3.73 6.19
C GLU A 71 -1.76 2.66 5.65
N PRO A 72 -3.09 2.85 5.80
CA PRO A 72 -4.08 1.89 5.30
C PRO A 72 -3.94 1.57 3.80
N ALA A 73 -3.45 2.53 3.01
CA ALA A 73 -3.15 2.32 1.59
C ALA A 73 -1.94 1.39 1.37
N ASP A 74 -0.90 1.54 2.19
CA ASP A 74 0.30 0.67 2.15
C ASP A 74 -0.08 -0.78 2.42
N LEU A 75 -0.87 -1.03 3.46
CA LEU A 75 -1.34 -2.37 3.81
C LEU A 75 -2.11 -3.04 2.66
N LYS A 76 -3.00 -2.30 2.01
CA LYS A 76 -3.74 -2.83 0.84
C LYS A 76 -2.82 -3.13 -0.34
N GLY A 77 -1.81 -2.30 -0.57
CA GLY A 77 -0.79 -2.55 -1.59
C GLY A 77 0.01 -3.82 -1.29
N LEU A 78 0.42 -4.02 -0.04
CA LEU A 78 1.13 -5.22 0.40
C LEU A 78 0.28 -6.48 0.23
N MET A 79 -1.02 -6.45 0.53
CA MET A 79 -1.91 -7.59 0.30
C MET A 79 -1.98 -7.96 -1.19
N VAL A 80 -2.00 -6.97 -2.08
CA VAL A 80 -1.93 -7.23 -3.54
C VAL A 80 -0.59 -7.88 -3.90
N LEU A 81 0.52 -7.35 -3.40
CA LEU A 81 1.84 -7.93 -3.65
C LEU A 81 1.97 -9.36 -3.10
N GLU A 82 1.42 -9.64 -1.93
CA GLU A 82 1.42 -10.99 -1.34
C GLU A 82 0.80 -12.01 -2.29
N THR A 83 -0.35 -11.69 -2.89
CA THR A 83 -0.97 -12.58 -3.89
C THR A 83 -0.10 -12.79 -5.12
N LEU A 84 0.59 -11.74 -5.58
CA LEU A 84 1.49 -11.80 -6.72
C LEU A 84 2.78 -12.56 -6.45
N ILE A 85 3.32 -12.43 -5.24
CA ILE A 85 4.49 -13.16 -4.79
C ILE A 85 4.16 -14.65 -4.68
N ASN A 86 2.98 -15.02 -4.17
CA ASN A 86 2.53 -16.41 -4.17
C ASN A 86 2.46 -16.99 -5.58
N ASP A 87 1.90 -16.25 -6.55
CA ASP A 87 1.88 -16.67 -7.95
C ASP A 87 3.30 -16.81 -8.52
N MET A 88 4.22 -15.91 -8.16
CA MET A 88 5.62 -15.96 -8.59
C MET A 88 6.36 -17.16 -8.00
N ILE A 89 6.13 -17.51 -6.73
CA ILE A 89 6.73 -18.67 -6.06
C ILE A 89 6.26 -19.98 -6.70
N LEU A 90 5.01 -20.02 -7.16
CA LEU A 90 4.42 -21.19 -7.83
C LEU A 90 4.77 -21.27 -9.33
N ASP A 91 5.52 -20.32 -9.86
CA ASP A 91 5.94 -20.33 -11.25
C ASP A 91 7.05 -21.37 -11.48
N GLU A 92 6.78 -22.37 -12.32
CA GLU A 92 7.69 -23.50 -12.57
C GLU A 92 8.83 -23.18 -13.55
N ARG A 93 8.88 -21.97 -14.11
CA ARG A 93 9.96 -21.56 -15.03
C ARG A 93 11.29 -21.42 -14.30
N GLU A 94 12.38 -21.75 -14.98
CA GLU A 94 13.73 -21.66 -14.40
C GLU A 94 14.08 -20.21 -14.02
N PRO A 95 14.62 -19.95 -12.80
CA PRO A 95 15.15 -18.64 -12.43
C PRO A 95 16.17 -18.13 -13.45
N GLY A 96 16.11 -16.84 -13.77
CA GLY A 96 16.94 -16.24 -14.84
C GLY A 96 16.41 -16.48 -16.27
N SER A 97 15.40 -17.33 -16.48
CA SER A 97 14.78 -17.49 -17.81
C SER A 97 13.76 -16.40 -18.16
N PHE A 98 13.30 -15.63 -17.17
CA PHE A 98 12.40 -14.50 -17.34
C PHE A 98 12.60 -13.47 -16.22
N ASP A 99 12.11 -12.24 -16.45
CA ASP A 99 12.06 -11.20 -15.42
C ASP A 99 10.72 -11.27 -14.66
N PRO A 100 10.69 -11.80 -13.42
CA PRO A 100 9.47 -11.87 -12.62
C PRO A 100 8.97 -10.48 -12.23
N VAL A 101 9.86 -9.53 -11.94
CA VAL A 101 9.48 -8.18 -11.48
C VAL A 101 8.77 -7.43 -12.61
N ALA A 102 9.27 -7.51 -13.84
CA ALA A 102 8.57 -6.99 -15.01
C ALA A 102 7.22 -7.68 -15.23
N GLY A 103 7.15 -8.99 -14.99
CA GLY A 103 5.91 -9.76 -15.02
C GLY A 103 4.87 -9.24 -14.01
N LEU A 104 5.27 -8.98 -12.77
CA LEU A 104 4.42 -8.42 -11.73
C LEU A 104 3.89 -7.03 -12.12
N ARG A 105 4.77 -6.12 -12.57
CA ARG A 105 4.38 -4.78 -13.03
C ARG A 105 3.37 -4.84 -14.16
N ARG A 106 3.58 -5.75 -15.12
CA ARG A 106 2.65 -5.94 -16.25
C ARG A 106 1.28 -6.41 -15.77
N LYS A 107 1.24 -7.41 -14.88
CA LYS A 107 -0.02 -7.92 -14.31
C LYS A 107 -0.79 -6.83 -13.57
N LEU A 108 -0.11 -6.06 -12.71
CA LEU A 108 -0.71 -4.90 -12.02
C LEU A 108 -1.27 -3.87 -13.01
N THR A 109 -0.52 -3.55 -14.06
CA THR A 109 -0.97 -2.60 -15.10
C THR A 109 -2.21 -3.12 -15.83
N ASP A 110 -2.22 -4.39 -16.22
CA ASP A 110 -3.35 -5.01 -16.90
C ASP A 110 -4.60 -5.01 -16.01
N ASP A 111 -4.45 -5.28 -14.71
CA ASP A 111 -5.55 -5.30 -13.76
C ASP A 111 -6.11 -3.89 -13.49
N ILE A 112 -5.26 -2.86 -13.43
CA ILE A 112 -5.70 -1.45 -13.41
C ILE A 112 -6.55 -1.13 -14.64
N LEU A 113 -6.08 -1.51 -15.84
CA LEU A 113 -6.79 -1.23 -17.08
C LEU A 113 -8.16 -1.94 -17.13
N LYS A 114 -8.21 -3.21 -16.74
CA LYS A 114 -9.48 -3.97 -16.66
C LYS A 114 -10.45 -3.34 -15.68
N ALA A 115 -9.98 -2.95 -14.48
CA ALA A 115 -10.83 -2.33 -13.47
C ALA A 115 -11.37 -0.96 -13.93
N ARG A 116 -10.53 -0.13 -14.57
CA ARG A 116 -10.94 1.16 -15.14
C ARG A 116 -11.98 0.99 -16.26
N PHE A 117 -11.81 -0.02 -17.12
CA PHE A 117 -12.80 -0.35 -18.14
C PHE A 117 -14.14 -0.77 -17.51
N HIS A 118 -14.10 -1.60 -16.47
CA HIS A 118 -15.31 -2.02 -15.75
C HIS A 118 -16.04 -0.85 -15.10
N ILE A 119 -15.31 0.10 -14.48
CA ILE A 119 -15.90 1.35 -13.95
C ILE A 119 -16.65 2.11 -15.05
N LEU A 120 -16.04 2.26 -16.23
CA LEU A 120 -16.68 2.95 -17.36
C LEU A 120 -18.00 2.27 -17.78
N GLU A 121 -18.07 0.93 -17.77
CA GLU A 121 -19.30 0.20 -18.04
C GLU A 121 -20.37 0.43 -16.96
N LEU A 122 -19.97 0.37 -15.68
CA LEU A 122 -20.84 0.66 -14.55
C LEU A 122 -21.42 2.08 -14.62
N GLU A 123 -20.59 3.06 -14.97
CA GLU A 123 -21.02 4.44 -15.15
C GLU A 123 -22.07 4.58 -16.26
N ARG A 124 -21.88 3.90 -17.39
CA ARG A 124 -22.87 3.84 -18.48
C ARG A 124 -24.19 3.22 -18.01
N HIS A 125 -24.14 2.14 -17.23
CA HIS A 125 -25.33 1.52 -16.64
C HIS A 125 -26.05 2.47 -15.69
N ARG A 126 -25.32 3.12 -14.77
CA ARG A 126 -25.87 4.12 -13.84
C ARG A 126 -26.53 5.27 -14.57
N ALA A 127 -25.88 5.79 -15.61
CA ALA A 127 -26.43 6.86 -16.44
C ALA A 127 -27.72 6.44 -17.14
N ARG A 128 -27.80 5.19 -17.62
CA ARG A 128 -29.03 4.63 -18.21
C ARG A 128 -30.16 4.53 -17.18
N VAL A 129 -29.87 4.03 -15.98
CA VAL A 129 -30.84 3.94 -14.88
C VAL A 129 -31.39 5.33 -14.51
N ARG A 130 -30.51 6.33 -14.37
CA ARG A 130 -30.93 7.72 -14.10
C ARG A 130 -31.81 8.28 -15.22
N LYS A 131 -31.44 8.06 -16.49
CA LYS A 131 -32.26 8.44 -17.65
C LYS A 131 -33.66 7.79 -17.65
N HIS A 132 -33.81 6.57 -17.14
CA HIS A 132 -35.12 5.95 -16.97
C HIS A 132 -35.90 6.58 -15.81
N LEU A 133 -35.21 6.88 -14.70
CA LEU A 133 -35.80 7.57 -13.56
C LEU A 133 -36.39 8.94 -13.94
N ASP A 134 -35.65 9.74 -14.72
CA ASP A 134 -36.07 11.08 -15.14
C ASP A 134 -37.32 11.07 -16.04
N ARG A 135 -37.58 9.94 -16.71
CA ARG A 135 -38.73 9.73 -17.59
C ARG A 135 -39.90 9.05 -16.87
N LEU A 136 -39.70 8.57 -15.65
CA LEU A 136 -40.73 7.88 -14.90
C LEU A 136 -41.75 8.91 -14.38
N GLY A 137 -43.01 8.75 -14.78
CA GLY A 137 -44.11 9.55 -14.23
C GLY A 137 -44.26 9.31 -12.73
N ARG A 138 -44.61 10.36 -11.97
CA ARG A 138 -44.81 10.26 -10.52
C ARG A 138 -46.12 9.51 -10.21
N ARG A 139 -46.05 8.54 -9.30
CA ARG A 139 -47.21 7.99 -8.60
C ARG A 139 -47.25 8.61 -7.19
N PRO A 140 -48.22 9.48 -6.86
CA PRO A 140 -48.21 10.28 -5.64
C PRO A 140 -48.21 9.46 -4.34
N GLU A 141 -48.85 8.29 -4.35
CA GLU A 141 -49.09 7.49 -3.15
C GLU A 141 -48.04 6.39 -2.92
N THR A 142 -47.39 5.89 -3.99
CA THR A 142 -46.39 4.82 -3.88
C THR A 142 -45.46 4.80 -5.09
N ASP A 143 -44.15 5.00 -4.87
CA ASP A 143 -43.12 4.99 -5.92
C ASP A 143 -42.16 3.79 -5.78
N VAL A 144 -42.72 2.58 -5.90
CA VAL A 144 -41.93 1.34 -5.78
C VAL A 144 -40.86 1.26 -6.87
N LEU A 145 -41.23 1.53 -8.13
CA LEU A 145 -40.31 1.43 -9.26
C LEU A 145 -39.20 2.49 -9.20
N GLY A 146 -39.54 3.75 -8.90
CA GLY A 146 -38.53 4.80 -8.73
C GLY A 146 -37.61 4.53 -7.54
N SER A 147 -38.14 3.98 -6.43
CA SER A 147 -37.33 3.53 -5.30
C SER A 147 -36.35 2.43 -5.70
N MET A 148 -36.82 1.39 -6.41
CA MET A 148 -35.96 0.30 -6.90
C MET A 148 -34.86 0.80 -7.84
N LEU A 149 -35.19 1.69 -8.78
CA LEU A 149 -34.21 2.27 -9.71
C LEU A 149 -33.19 3.17 -8.97
N ARG A 150 -33.63 3.96 -7.98
CA ARG A 150 -32.72 4.74 -7.12
C ARG A 150 -31.77 3.84 -6.34
N ALA A 151 -32.30 2.79 -5.71
CA ALA A 151 -31.49 1.79 -5.01
C ALA A 151 -30.46 1.15 -5.94
N ARG A 152 -30.87 0.76 -7.16
CA ARG A 152 -29.93 0.19 -8.15
C ARG A 152 -28.85 1.18 -8.59
N ALA A 153 -29.21 2.44 -8.82
CA ALA A 153 -28.25 3.49 -9.16
C ALA A 153 -27.24 3.73 -8.02
N GLN A 154 -27.70 3.63 -6.76
CA GLN A 154 -26.85 3.72 -5.59
C GLN A 154 -25.90 2.53 -5.50
N SER A 155 -26.39 1.30 -5.63
CA SER A 155 -25.54 0.09 -5.62
C SER A 155 -24.45 0.14 -6.70
N ILE A 156 -24.76 0.65 -7.89
CA ILE A 156 -23.75 0.85 -8.94
C ILE A 156 -22.72 1.90 -8.51
N THR A 157 -23.14 2.96 -7.85
CA THR A 157 -22.22 3.99 -7.32
C THR A 157 -21.30 3.40 -6.25
N ASP A 158 -21.82 2.55 -5.37
CA ASP A 158 -21.02 1.90 -4.33
C ASP A 158 -20.03 0.89 -4.94
N ALA A 159 -20.44 0.16 -5.99
CA ALA A 159 -19.55 -0.74 -6.73
C ALA A 159 -18.42 0.01 -7.46
N ILE A 160 -18.71 1.19 -8.04
CA ILE A 160 -17.68 2.06 -8.64
C ILE A 160 -16.67 2.48 -7.57
N LYS A 161 -17.13 3.01 -6.42
CA LYS A 161 -16.25 3.41 -5.32
C LYS A 161 -15.39 2.26 -4.81
N ALA A 162 -15.96 1.07 -4.66
CA ALA A 162 -15.19 -0.12 -4.27
C ALA A 162 -14.10 -0.45 -5.29
N SER A 163 -14.40 -0.35 -6.58
CA SER A 163 -13.44 -0.57 -7.67
C SER A 163 -12.34 0.50 -7.68
N GLU A 164 -12.65 1.76 -7.40
CA GLU A 164 -11.67 2.84 -7.26
C GLU A 164 -10.70 2.58 -6.09
N VAL A 165 -11.21 2.10 -4.95
CA VAL A 165 -10.38 1.70 -3.81
C VAL A 165 -9.47 0.53 -4.16
N GLN A 166 -9.96 -0.44 -4.95
CA GLN A 166 -9.14 -1.55 -5.43
C GLN A 166 -8.05 -1.06 -6.39
N ILE A 167 -8.36 -0.16 -7.33
CA ILE A 167 -7.36 0.43 -8.23
C ILE A 167 -6.27 1.13 -7.42
N ALA A 168 -6.64 1.93 -6.42
CA ALA A 168 -5.67 2.62 -5.57
C ALA A 168 -4.75 1.64 -4.83
N ALA A 169 -5.26 0.48 -4.40
CA ALA A 169 -4.44 -0.58 -3.81
C ALA A 169 -3.44 -1.18 -4.82
N ILE A 170 -3.89 -1.45 -6.05
CA ILE A 170 -3.05 -1.99 -7.12
C ILE A 170 -1.98 -0.96 -7.55
N GLU A 171 -2.33 0.31 -7.65
CA GLU A 171 -1.39 1.40 -7.93
C GLU A 171 -0.35 1.54 -6.80
N ARG A 172 -0.77 1.36 -5.55
CA ARG A 172 0.15 1.36 -4.42
C ARG A 172 1.13 0.20 -4.49
N ALA A 173 0.64 -1.01 -4.76
CA ALA A 173 1.47 -2.19 -5.00
C ALA A 173 2.47 -1.95 -6.15
N TYR A 174 2.03 -1.32 -7.24
CA TYR A 174 2.90 -0.98 -8.37
C TYR A 174 4.03 -0.05 -7.94
N SER A 175 3.73 1.01 -7.17
CA SER A 175 4.74 1.94 -6.67
C SER A 175 5.76 1.28 -5.74
N MET A 176 5.37 0.23 -5.03
CA MET A 176 6.28 -0.54 -4.16
C MET A 176 7.27 -1.39 -4.96
N LEU A 177 7.00 -1.67 -6.24
CA LEU A 177 7.94 -2.37 -7.13
C LEU A 177 8.90 -1.42 -7.85
N GLU A 178 8.82 -0.10 -7.60
CA GLU A 178 9.78 0.87 -8.14
C GLU A 178 11.17 0.64 -7.52
N GLY A 179 12.22 0.80 -8.32
CA GLY A 179 13.61 0.57 -7.88
C GLY A 179 14.06 -0.89 -7.87
N TYR A 180 13.14 -1.86 -7.88
CA TYR A 180 13.50 -3.27 -8.03
C TYR A 180 13.93 -3.59 -9.47
N SER A 181 14.96 -4.42 -9.61
CA SER A 181 15.40 -4.98 -10.89
C SER A 181 15.75 -6.45 -10.68
N TYR A 182 15.56 -7.27 -11.71
CA TYR A 182 15.91 -8.68 -11.66
C TYR A 182 17.06 -8.96 -12.62
N GLU A 183 18.14 -9.53 -12.09
CA GLU A 183 19.30 -9.92 -12.88
C GLU A 183 19.04 -11.28 -13.52
N MET A 184 19.23 -11.35 -14.83
CA MET A 184 18.97 -12.56 -15.64
C MET A 184 20.16 -13.52 -15.62
N GLU A 185 21.36 -12.98 -15.46
CA GLU A 185 22.57 -13.79 -15.33
C GLU A 185 22.71 -14.24 -13.87
N PRO A 186 23.14 -15.50 -13.64
CA PRO A 186 23.39 -15.97 -12.29
C PRO A 186 24.51 -15.14 -11.66
N LEU A 187 24.27 -14.63 -10.45
CA LEU A 187 25.31 -13.98 -9.65
C LEU A 187 26.50 -14.93 -9.51
N PRO A 188 27.75 -14.42 -9.60
CA PRO A 188 28.92 -15.23 -9.30
C PRO A 188 28.72 -15.82 -7.90
N VAL A 189 28.83 -17.14 -7.78
CA VAL A 189 28.73 -17.82 -6.49
C VAL A 189 29.85 -17.27 -5.62
N GLU A 190 29.53 -16.38 -4.67
CA GLU A 190 30.46 -16.06 -3.58
C GLU A 190 30.73 -17.39 -2.88
N ALA A 191 31.99 -17.83 -2.90
CA ALA A 191 32.41 -19.11 -2.39
C ALA A 191 31.81 -19.32 -1.00
N GLU A 192 31.03 -20.40 -0.85
CA GLU A 192 30.53 -20.87 0.43
C GLU A 192 31.66 -20.75 1.45
N VAL A 193 31.42 -19.98 2.51
CA VAL A 193 32.36 -19.84 3.62
C VAL A 193 32.58 -21.23 4.20
N GLU A 194 33.75 -21.78 3.86
CA GLU A 194 34.25 -23.10 4.20
C GLU A 194 34.18 -23.32 5.73
N GLU A 195 33.49 -24.39 6.10
CA GLU A 195 33.46 -25.14 7.35
C GLU A 195 34.13 -24.52 8.61
N LEU A 196 33.32 -24.17 9.61
CA LEU A 196 33.80 -24.11 11.00
C LEU A 196 34.18 -25.54 11.44
N PRO A 197 35.42 -25.78 11.93
CA PRO A 197 35.82 -27.10 12.36
C PRO A 197 35.02 -27.54 13.59
N LYS A 198 34.59 -28.80 13.57
CA LYS A 198 34.02 -29.52 14.72
C LYS A 198 34.99 -29.42 15.90
N ALA A 199 34.57 -28.75 16.98
CA ALA A 199 35.23 -28.90 18.26
C ALA A 199 34.95 -30.32 18.79
N ALA A 200 35.97 -31.17 18.72
CA ALA A 200 36.09 -32.38 19.52
C ALA A 200 36.87 -32.06 20.81
N GLU A 201 36.53 -32.81 21.85
CA GLU A 201 37.00 -32.84 23.25
C GLU A 201 36.21 -31.99 24.27
#